data_AF-A0A7R7GG42-F1
#
_entry.id   AF-A0A7R7GG42-F1
#
_cell.length_a   1.000
_cell.length_b   1.000
_cell.length_c   1.000
_cell.angle_alpha   90.00
_cell.angle_beta   90.00
_cell.angle_gamma   90.00
#
_symmetry.space_group_name_H-M   'P 1'
#
loop_
_entity.id
_entity.type
_entity.pdbx_description
1 polymer ?
#
loop_
_entity_poly.entity_id
_entity_poly.type
_entity_poly.pdbx_seq_one_letter_code
_entity_poly.pdbx_strand_id
1 'polypeptide(L)'
;MTLKKNKSVSALPAFAITLCFASALFHCHTSALELSHSHNHDHAQTTENEDAQSLGSLTNLQHNNSFMLSSGLPTKTHLALLKQEGVSHVIDLIPGDRADEIHYTTSLDLDYFNVPVDWEAPSVANFLNYAAYMDRVKQSDGKVLTHCKLNWRGASFTYLYRVAVLGESEAQAKADLMKVWHPNPTWHAFMSDVVNYYNSVNNTRVAMSFDPAPIEG
;
A
#
# COMPACT_ATOMS: atom_id res chain seq x y z
N MET A 1 -34.26 32.23 37.13
CA MET A 1 -33.70 30.92 37.53
C MET A 1 -32.34 30.81 36.87
N THR A 2 -31.25 31.33 37.42
CA THR A 2 -30.40 30.74 38.50
C THR A 2 -30.07 29.27 38.14
N LEU A 3 -28.83 28.85 37.83
CA LEU A 3 -27.58 29.03 38.56
C LEU A 3 -26.33 29.06 37.65
N LYS A 4 -25.36 29.88 38.06
CA LYS A 4 -23.91 29.81 37.76
C LYS A 4 -23.30 28.48 38.25
N LYS A 5 -22.21 28.05 37.61
CA LYS A 5 -20.98 27.60 38.32
C LYS A 5 -19.73 27.87 37.47
N ASN A 6 -18.79 28.61 38.07
CA ASN A 6 -17.45 28.95 37.60
C ASN A 6 -16.41 27.95 38.13
N LYS A 7 -15.17 28.11 37.62
CA LYS A 7 -13.83 27.81 38.22
C LYS A 7 -13.25 26.43 37.80
N SER A 8 -11.96 26.25 37.58
CA SER A 8 -10.77 27.12 37.51
C SER A 8 -9.61 26.28 36.95
N VAL A 9 -8.69 26.99 36.29
CA VAL A 9 -7.32 26.66 35.88
C VAL A 9 -6.48 25.94 36.96
N SER A 10 -5.59 25.03 36.55
CA SER A 10 -4.22 24.91 37.11
C SER A 10 -3.27 24.24 36.13
N ALA A 11 -2.19 24.94 35.79
CA ALA A 11 -1.03 24.49 35.04
C ALA A 11 0.14 24.09 35.97
N LEU A 12 1.20 23.50 35.37
CA LEU A 12 2.62 23.37 35.77
C LEU A 12 3.11 21.91 36.00
N PRO A 13 4.42 21.61 35.85
CA PRO A 13 5.42 22.18 34.94
C PRO A 13 6.26 21.11 34.19
N ALA A 14 7.05 21.59 33.22
CA ALA A 14 8.07 20.87 32.48
C ALA A 14 9.30 20.52 33.36
N PHE A 15 9.89 19.34 33.11
CA PHE A 15 11.24 19.00 33.55
C PHE A 15 12.12 18.79 32.32
N ALA A 16 13.06 19.70 32.13
CA ALA A 16 14.21 19.54 31.25
C ALA A 16 15.30 18.80 32.02
N ILE A 17 15.87 17.74 31.44
CA ILE A 17 17.16 17.18 31.86
C ILE A 17 18.06 17.15 30.64
N THR A 18 18.95 18.14 30.61
CA THR A 18 20.16 18.18 29.80
C THR A 18 21.09 17.04 30.21
N LEU A 19 21.56 16.24 29.25
CA LEU A 19 22.76 15.42 29.43
C LEU A 19 23.74 15.72 28.29
N CYS A 20 24.70 16.60 28.59
CA CYS A 20 25.98 16.69 27.89
C CYS A 20 26.85 15.52 28.32
N PHE A 21 27.41 14.78 27.37
CA PHE A 21 28.70 14.13 27.56
C PHE A 21 29.56 14.32 26.31
N ALA A 22 30.60 15.13 26.48
CA ALA A 22 31.75 15.23 25.62
C ALA A 22 32.91 14.50 26.31
N SER A 23 33.65 13.67 25.58
CA SER A 23 35.04 13.28 25.85
C SER A 23 35.45 12.24 24.80
N ALA A 24 36.25 12.61 23.81
CA ALA A 24 37.71 12.73 23.84
C ALA A 24 38.41 11.42 23.45
N LEU A 25 38.91 11.46 22.21
CA LEU A 25 40.15 10.88 21.69
C LEU A 25 41.12 10.33 22.74
N PHE A 26 41.72 9.15 22.50
CA PHE A 26 43.17 8.93 22.63
C PHE A 26 43.62 7.51 22.19
N HIS A 27 44.85 7.46 21.62
CA HIS A 27 45.72 6.31 21.27
C HIS A 27 45.44 5.63 19.92
N CYS A 28 46.41 5.24 19.09
CA CYS A 28 47.83 4.96 19.32
C CYS A 28 48.63 5.09 18.00
N HIS A 29 49.90 5.50 18.09
CA HIS A 29 50.90 5.35 17.03
C HIS A 29 51.31 3.86 16.91
N THR A 30 51.56 3.36 15.69
CA THR A 30 52.89 2.92 15.19
C THR A 30 52.80 2.07 13.92
N SER A 31 53.62 2.48 12.96
CA SER A 31 54.41 1.69 11.99
C SER A 31 53.72 0.82 10.93
N ALA A 32 54.05 1.21 9.70
CA ALA A 32 53.89 0.52 8.44
C ALA A 32 54.39 -0.93 8.43
N LEU A 33 53.62 -1.78 7.74
CA LEU A 33 54.13 -2.93 7.00
C LEU A 33 53.44 -2.89 5.62
N GLU A 34 54.21 -2.59 4.58
CA GLU A 34 53.79 -2.86 3.21
C GLU A 34 53.81 -4.37 2.99
N LEU A 35 52.72 -4.90 2.45
CA LEU A 35 52.77 -6.10 1.62
C LEU A 35 51.84 -5.88 0.43
N SER A 36 52.46 -5.90 -0.75
CA SER A 36 51.83 -5.94 -2.05
C SER A 36 50.83 -7.09 -2.15
N HIS A 37 49.72 -6.88 -2.88
CA HIS A 37 49.29 -7.71 -4.02
C HIS A 37 47.84 -7.40 -4.41
N SER A 38 47.65 -7.28 -5.74
CA SER A 38 46.41 -7.48 -6.49
C SER A 38 45.29 -6.44 -6.36
N HIS A 39 45.29 -5.48 -7.29
CA HIS A 39 44.08 -4.81 -7.75
C HIS A 39 43.18 -5.84 -8.46
N ASN A 40 42.22 -6.42 -7.75
CA ASN A 40 41.02 -6.97 -8.38
C ASN A 40 39.92 -5.92 -8.24
N HIS A 41 39.68 -5.19 -9.34
CA HIS A 41 38.43 -4.48 -9.53
C HIS A 41 37.36 -5.51 -9.93
N ASP A 42 36.72 -6.12 -8.93
CA ASP A 42 35.42 -6.77 -9.12
C ASP A 42 34.35 -5.70 -8.92
N HIS A 43 34.00 -5.03 -10.02
CA HIS A 43 32.85 -4.13 -10.09
C HIS A 43 31.80 -4.80 -10.98
N ALA A 44 31.20 -5.89 -10.51
CA ALA A 44 30.12 -6.56 -11.24
C ALA A 44 29.12 -7.36 -10.38
N GLN A 45 29.08 -7.20 -9.05
CA GLN A 45 28.17 -7.99 -8.20
C GLN A 45 27.32 -7.20 -7.19
N THR A 46 27.36 -5.86 -7.20
CA THR A 46 26.59 -5.05 -6.24
C THR A 46 25.24 -4.55 -6.75
N THR A 47 24.95 -4.61 -8.06
CA THR A 47 23.72 -4.04 -8.61
C THR A 47 22.50 -4.97 -8.53
N GLU A 48 22.69 -6.30 -8.57
CA GLU A 48 21.56 -7.25 -8.59
C GLU A 48 20.87 -7.43 -7.22
N ASN A 49 21.59 -7.18 -6.12
CA ASN A 49 21.05 -7.29 -4.76
C ASN A 49 20.43 -5.99 -4.22
N GLU A 50 20.78 -4.83 -4.77
CA GLU A 50 20.20 -3.54 -4.32
C GLU A 50 18.83 -3.28 -4.96
N ASP A 51 18.62 -3.67 -6.23
CA ASP A 51 17.34 -3.48 -6.93
C ASP A 51 16.20 -4.30 -6.28
N ALA A 52 16.50 -5.52 -5.81
CA ALA A 52 15.55 -6.37 -5.07
C ALA A 52 15.22 -5.83 -3.66
N GLN A 53 15.92 -4.78 -3.20
CA GLN A 53 15.76 -4.17 -1.88
C GLN A 53 15.13 -2.77 -1.94
N SER A 54 14.61 -2.35 -3.10
CA SER A 54 13.91 -1.07 -3.23
C SER A 54 12.44 -1.28 -3.60
N LEU A 55 11.58 -0.29 -3.31
CA LEU A 55 10.20 -0.29 -3.80
C LEU A 55 10.11 -0.13 -5.32
N GLY A 56 11.19 0.28 -5.99
CA GLY A 56 11.23 0.41 -7.45
C GLY A 56 11.08 -0.92 -8.19
N SER A 57 11.43 -2.05 -7.55
CA SER A 57 11.22 -3.39 -8.12
C SER A 57 9.86 -4.00 -7.78
N LEU A 58 9.04 -3.34 -6.94
CA LEU A 58 7.68 -3.78 -6.67
C LEU A 58 6.79 -3.52 -7.90
N THR A 59 6.38 -4.61 -8.55
CA THR A 59 5.59 -4.58 -9.78
C THR A 59 4.37 -3.67 -9.64
N ASN A 60 4.25 -2.70 -10.56
CA ASN A 60 3.09 -1.81 -10.67
C ASN A 60 2.67 -1.14 -9.36
N LEU A 61 3.61 -0.80 -8.48
CA LEU A 61 3.31 0.00 -7.28
C LEU A 61 2.71 1.35 -7.68
N GLN A 62 1.58 1.70 -7.08
CA GLN A 62 0.95 3.00 -7.18
C GLN A 62 0.64 3.57 -5.80
N HIS A 63 0.94 4.85 -5.63
CA HIS A 63 0.41 5.67 -4.54
C HIS A 63 -0.85 6.36 -5.06
N ASN A 64 -2.00 5.72 -4.87
CA ASN A 64 -3.25 6.13 -5.52
C ASN A 64 -3.81 7.43 -4.90
N ASN A 65 -3.68 7.60 -3.59
CA ASN A 65 -3.91 8.86 -2.87
C ASN A 65 -3.12 8.85 -1.54
N SER A 66 -3.44 9.74 -0.59
CA SER A 66 -2.73 9.83 0.69
C SER A 66 -2.89 8.59 1.60
N PHE A 67 -3.89 7.74 1.33
CA PHE A 67 -4.31 6.62 2.18
C PHE A 67 -4.19 5.25 1.49
N MET A 68 -4.35 5.20 0.17
CA MET A 68 -4.44 3.96 -0.60
C MET A 68 -3.21 3.78 -1.49
N LEU A 69 -2.64 2.57 -1.43
CA LEU A 69 -1.64 2.07 -2.36
C LEU A 69 -2.16 0.82 -3.03
N SER A 70 -1.65 0.53 -4.23
CA SER A 70 -1.88 -0.75 -4.90
C SER A 70 -0.63 -1.28 -5.57
N SER A 71 -0.47 -2.61 -5.65
CA SER A 71 0.71 -3.22 -6.26
C SER A 71 0.49 -4.65 -6.77
N GLY A 72 1.49 -5.17 -7.46
CA GLY A 72 1.72 -6.60 -7.64
C GLY A 72 2.18 -7.26 -6.34
N LEU A 73 2.65 -8.50 -6.43
CA LEU A 73 2.92 -9.32 -5.25
C LEU A 73 4.14 -8.79 -4.49
N PRO A 74 4.00 -8.27 -3.27
CA PRO A 74 5.15 -7.80 -2.51
C PRO A 74 5.99 -8.98 -2.01
N THR A 75 7.30 -8.78 -1.95
CA THR A 75 8.20 -9.66 -1.19
C THR A 75 8.16 -9.24 0.28
N LYS A 76 8.75 -10.05 1.16
CA LYS A 76 8.94 -9.68 2.57
C LYS A 76 9.68 -8.34 2.73
N THR A 77 10.69 -8.10 1.89
CA THR A 77 11.42 -6.82 1.89
C THR A 77 10.51 -5.67 1.46
N HIS A 78 9.72 -5.83 0.41
CA HIS A 78 8.76 -4.80 -0.01
C HIS A 78 7.77 -4.46 1.11
N LEU A 79 7.23 -5.47 1.81
CA LEU A 79 6.32 -5.25 2.94
C LEU A 79 6.99 -4.44 4.07
N ALA A 80 8.26 -4.73 4.38
CA ALA A 80 9.00 -3.98 5.39
C ALA A 80 9.22 -2.51 4.99
N LEU A 81 9.52 -2.23 3.72
CA LEU A 81 9.67 -0.88 3.19
C LEU A 81 8.33 -0.12 3.16
N LEU A 82 7.25 -0.78 2.72
CA LEU A 82 5.91 -0.21 2.74
C LEU A 82 5.46 0.14 4.16
N LYS A 83 5.81 -0.68 5.16
CA LYS A 83 5.59 -0.35 6.57
C LYS A 83 6.30 0.94 6.97
N GLN A 84 7.54 1.14 6.52
CA GLN A 84 8.29 2.38 6.79
C GLN A 84 7.64 3.60 6.13
N GLU A 85 6.95 3.42 5.00
CA GLU A 85 6.14 4.48 4.36
C GLU A 85 4.76 4.71 5.00
N GLY A 86 4.46 4.00 6.09
CA GLY A 86 3.24 4.13 6.86
C GLY A 86 2.09 3.22 6.42
N VAL A 87 2.36 2.18 5.62
CA VAL A 87 1.39 1.09 5.43
C VAL A 87 1.26 0.31 6.74
N SER A 88 0.02 0.13 7.20
CA SER A 88 -0.32 -0.69 8.36
C SER A 88 -1.30 -1.82 8.02
N HIS A 89 -1.98 -1.72 6.87
CA HIS A 89 -2.98 -2.69 6.44
C HIS A 89 -2.63 -3.23 5.04
N VAL A 90 -2.76 -4.55 4.87
CA VAL A 90 -2.53 -5.26 3.61
C VAL A 90 -3.78 -6.04 3.23
N ILE A 91 -4.31 -5.75 2.05
CA ILE A 91 -5.40 -6.50 1.43
C ILE A 91 -4.86 -7.30 0.26
N ASP A 92 -4.96 -8.62 0.37
CA ASP A 92 -4.51 -9.58 -0.64
C ASP A 92 -5.70 -10.12 -1.44
N LEU A 93 -5.67 -9.93 -2.76
CA LEU A 93 -6.75 -10.36 -3.66
C LEU A 93 -6.53 -11.76 -4.28
N ILE A 94 -5.47 -12.47 -3.91
CA ILE A 94 -5.10 -13.76 -4.50
C ILE A 94 -5.83 -14.91 -3.77
N PRO A 95 -6.52 -15.81 -4.49
CA PRO A 95 -7.08 -17.03 -3.92
C PRO A 95 -5.99 -18.07 -3.56
N GLY A 96 -6.33 -18.99 -2.65
CA GLY A 96 -5.49 -20.15 -2.31
C GLY A 96 -4.80 -20.03 -0.95
N ASP A 97 -3.77 -20.83 -0.74
CA ASP A 97 -3.00 -20.82 0.51
C ASP A 97 -2.11 -19.57 0.61
N ARG A 98 -2.32 -18.79 1.68
CA ARG A 98 -1.63 -17.54 1.96
C ARG A 98 -0.86 -17.57 3.30
N ALA A 99 -0.61 -18.76 3.85
CA ALA A 99 0.01 -18.92 5.18
C ALA A 99 1.34 -18.15 5.33
N ASP A 100 2.21 -18.19 4.32
CA ASP A 100 3.50 -17.49 4.35
C ASP A 100 3.33 -15.97 4.43
N GLU A 101 2.40 -15.41 3.65
CA GLU A 101 2.17 -13.97 3.62
C GLU A 101 1.49 -13.48 4.89
N ILE A 102 0.54 -14.25 5.43
CA ILE A 102 -0.03 -14.04 6.77
C ILE A 102 1.09 -14.02 7.82
N HIS A 103 2.02 -14.97 7.75
CA HIS A 103 3.14 -15.04 8.69
C HIS A 103 4.05 -13.82 8.58
N TYR A 104 4.43 -13.41 7.37
CA TYR A 104 5.32 -12.26 7.17
C TYR A 104 4.68 -10.94 7.58
N THR A 105 3.42 -10.70 7.20
CA THR A 105 2.68 -9.51 7.62
C THR A 105 2.52 -9.45 9.14
N THR A 106 2.17 -10.57 9.79
CA THR A 106 2.12 -10.67 11.26
C THR A 106 3.49 -10.36 11.89
N SER A 107 4.59 -10.89 11.33
CA SER A 107 5.94 -10.61 11.85
C SER A 107 6.37 -9.15 11.73
N LEU A 108 5.68 -8.38 10.88
CA LEU A 108 5.85 -6.97 10.66
C LEU A 108 4.74 -6.15 11.31
N ASP A 109 3.92 -6.69 12.21
CA ASP A 109 2.75 -6.00 12.80
C ASP A 109 1.87 -5.29 11.74
N LEU A 110 1.69 -5.90 10.58
CA LEU A 110 0.77 -5.43 9.54
C LEU A 110 -0.55 -6.20 9.67
N ASP A 111 -1.66 -5.47 9.68
CA ASP A 111 -2.98 -6.08 9.62
C ASP A 111 -3.20 -6.70 8.23
N TYR A 112 -3.47 -8.00 8.19
CA TYR A 112 -3.68 -8.72 6.94
C TYR A 112 -5.15 -9.09 6.74
N PHE A 113 -5.63 -8.95 5.50
CA PHE A 113 -6.96 -9.39 5.10
C PHE A 113 -6.95 -9.94 3.68
N ASN A 114 -7.45 -11.16 3.51
CA ASN A 114 -7.58 -11.77 2.20
C ASN A 114 -9.01 -11.65 1.69
N VAL A 115 -9.15 -11.19 0.44
CA VAL A 115 -10.40 -11.25 -0.33
C VAL A 115 -10.08 -12.10 -1.57
N PRO A 116 -10.35 -13.42 -1.56
CA PRO A 116 -9.97 -14.28 -2.67
C PRO A 116 -10.82 -13.96 -3.91
N VAL A 117 -10.21 -13.37 -4.93
CA VAL A 117 -10.90 -13.01 -6.18
C VAL A 117 -10.43 -13.92 -7.32
N ASP A 118 -11.34 -14.76 -7.81
CA ASP A 118 -11.13 -15.54 -9.02
C ASP A 118 -10.87 -14.59 -10.20
N TRP A 119 -9.85 -14.90 -11.00
CA TRP A 119 -9.50 -14.09 -12.17
C TRP A 119 -10.61 -14.12 -13.23
N GLU A 120 -11.21 -15.29 -13.43
CA GLU A 120 -12.18 -15.51 -14.51
C GLU A 120 -13.62 -15.21 -14.07
N ALA A 121 -13.84 -15.06 -12.76
CA ALA A 121 -15.16 -14.81 -12.18
C ALA A 121 -15.10 -13.82 -10.99
N PRO A 122 -14.60 -12.58 -11.19
CA PRO A 122 -14.69 -11.55 -10.17
C PRO A 122 -16.17 -11.21 -9.89
N SER A 123 -16.53 -11.00 -8.63
CA SER A 123 -17.93 -10.80 -8.23
C SER A 123 -18.15 -9.52 -7.43
N VAL A 124 -19.35 -8.94 -7.53
CA VAL A 124 -19.77 -7.80 -6.69
C VAL A 124 -19.60 -8.12 -5.21
N ALA A 125 -19.86 -9.36 -4.77
CA ALA A 125 -19.66 -9.79 -3.39
C ALA A 125 -18.19 -9.68 -2.93
N ASN A 126 -17.22 -10.01 -3.80
CA ASN A 126 -15.81 -9.77 -3.49
C ASN A 126 -15.53 -8.29 -3.25
N PHE A 127 -16.09 -7.41 -4.09
CA PHE A 127 -15.91 -5.98 -3.93
C PHE A 127 -16.59 -5.43 -2.66
N LEU A 128 -17.77 -5.94 -2.29
CA LEU A 128 -18.42 -5.55 -1.03
C LEU A 128 -17.59 -5.94 0.20
N ASN A 129 -16.98 -7.13 0.19
CA ASN A 129 -16.07 -7.55 1.27
C ASN A 129 -14.83 -6.64 1.34
N TYR A 130 -14.27 -6.28 0.20
CA TYR A 130 -13.17 -5.32 0.11
C TYR A 130 -13.57 -3.95 0.66
N ALA A 131 -14.70 -3.39 0.19
CA ALA A 131 -15.18 -2.07 0.60
C ALA A 131 -15.51 -2.03 2.10
N ALA A 132 -16.09 -3.10 2.67
CA ALA A 132 -16.35 -3.21 4.09
C ALA A 132 -15.07 -3.21 4.94
N TYR A 133 -13.98 -3.82 4.45
CA TYR A 133 -12.68 -3.71 5.11
C TYR A 133 -12.11 -2.29 4.99
N MET A 134 -12.23 -1.65 3.83
CA MET A 134 -11.74 -0.28 3.67
C MET A 134 -12.49 0.73 4.55
N ASP A 135 -13.81 0.56 4.73
CA ASP A 135 -14.66 1.45 5.54
C ASP A 135 -14.32 1.40 7.04
N ARG A 136 -13.88 0.23 7.56
CA ARG A 136 -13.47 0.09 8.96
C ARG A 136 -12.10 0.68 9.27
N VAL A 137 -11.23 0.87 8.26
CA VAL A 137 -9.86 1.39 8.47
C VAL A 137 -9.89 2.91 8.44
N LYS A 138 -9.41 3.53 9.51
CA LYS A 138 -9.29 5.00 9.57
C LYS A 138 -7.95 5.42 8.98
N GLN A 139 -7.92 6.57 8.31
CA GLN A 139 -6.66 7.14 7.81
C GLN A 139 -5.63 7.42 8.92
N SER A 140 -6.08 7.61 10.16
CA SER A 140 -5.20 7.75 11.34
C SER A 140 -4.47 6.47 11.70
N ASP A 141 -4.99 5.32 11.29
CA ASP A 141 -4.48 3.99 11.66
C ASP A 141 -3.40 3.53 10.66
N GLY A 142 -3.19 4.31 9.60
CA GLY A 142 -2.14 4.16 8.59
C GLY A 142 -2.70 3.90 7.20
N LYS A 143 -1.82 3.58 6.25
CA LYS A 143 -2.18 3.39 4.85
C LYS A 143 -2.55 1.95 4.55
N VAL A 144 -3.37 1.74 3.52
CA VAL A 144 -3.79 0.42 3.05
C VAL A 144 -3.10 0.10 1.72
N LEU A 145 -2.41 -1.03 1.67
CA LEU A 145 -1.94 -1.64 0.44
C LEU A 145 -2.97 -2.66 -0.07
N THR A 146 -3.49 -2.49 -1.27
CA THR A 146 -4.26 -3.52 -1.97
C THR A 146 -3.38 -4.19 -3.03
N HIS A 147 -3.11 -5.47 -2.94
CA HIS A 147 -2.24 -6.14 -3.91
C HIS A 147 -2.84 -7.41 -4.53
N CYS A 148 -2.27 -7.81 -5.65
CA CYS A 148 -2.45 -9.12 -6.22
C CYS A 148 -1.14 -9.58 -6.87
N LYS A 149 -1.17 -10.32 -7.99
CA LYS A 149 0.08 -10.75 -8.66
C LYS A 149 0.73 -9.62 -9.48
N LEU A 150 -0.04 -8.95 -10.33
CA LEU A 150 0.44 -7.93 -11.29
C LEU A 150 -0.19 -6.54 -11.07
N ASN A 151 -0.90 -6.34 -9.97
CA ASN A 151 -1.76 -5.20 -9.69
C ASN A 151 -3.02 -5.06 -10.57
N TRP A 152 -3.37 -6.04 -11.41
CA TRP A 152 -4.58 -5.90 -12.24
C TRP A 152 -5.86 -5.88 -11.39
N ARG A 153 -6.03 -6.89 -10.53
CA ARG A 153 -7.12 -6.92 -9.53
C ARG A 153 -7.05 -5.70 -8.60
N GLY A 154 -5.85 -5.39 -8.10
CA GLY A 154 -5.63 -4.32 -7.13
C GLY A 154 -6.00 -2.94 -7.66
N ALA A 155 -5.56 -2.62 -8.88
CA ALA A 155 -5.91 -1.39 -9.56
C ALA A 155 -7.41 -1.30 -9.87
N SER A 156 -8.05 -2.39 -10.29
CA SER A 156 -9.50 -2.41 -10.52
C SER A 156 -10.31 -2.18 -9.24
N PHE A 157 -9.96 -2.85 -8.15
CA PHE A 157 -10.62 -2.68 -6.85
C PHE A 157 -10.39 -1.27 -6.28
N THR A 158 -9.16 -0.76 -6.41
CA THR A 158 -8.82 0.60 -5.99
C THR A 158 -9.57 1.65 -6.81
N TYR A 159 -9.64 1.50 -8.14
CA TYR A 159 -10.46 2.35 -9.02
C TYR A 159 -11.91 2.38 -8.54
N LEU A 160 -12.52 1.21 -8.36
CA LEU A 160 -13.93 1.08 -7.98
C LEU A 160 -14.21 1.74 -6.63
N TYR A 161 -13.34 1.57 -5.65
CA TYR A 161 -13.52 2.19 -4.33
C TYR A 161 -13.42 3.72 -4.40
N ARG A 162 -12.45 4.23 -5.14
CA ARG A 162 -12.28 5.69 -5.36
C ARG A 162 -13.53 6.30 -5.99
N VAL A 163 -14.06 5.72 -7.06
CA VAL A 163 -15.16 6.35 -7.81
C VAL A 163 -16.53 6.06 -7.20
N ALA A 164 -16.79 4.82 -6.79
CA ALA A 164 -18.12 4.38 -6.37
C ALA A 164 -18.40 4.59 -4.87
N VAL A 165 -17.36 4.59 -4.03
CA VAL A 165 -17.48 4.73 -2.58
C VAL A 165 -17.02 6.11 -2.11
N LEU A 166 -15.83 6.55 -2.50
CA LEU A 166 -15.29 7.86 -2.08
C LEU A 166 -15.82 9.03 -2.92
N GLY A 167 -16.39 8.77 -4.09
CA GLY A 167 -16.86 9.82 -5.01
C GLY A 167 -15.72 10.63 -5.63
N GLU A 168 -14.51 10.07 -5.71
CA GLU A 168 -13.38 10.69 -6.39
C GLU A 168 -13.60 10.80 -7.91
N SER A 169 -12.79 11.63 -8.56
CA SER A 169 -12.86 11.86 -10.01
C SER A 169 -12.60 10.56 -10.79
N GLU A 170 -13.59 10.15 -11.59
CA GLU A 170 -13.48 8.99 -12.48
C GLU A 170 -12.32 9.12 -13.47
N ALA A 171 -12.13 10.32 -14.04
CA ALA A 171 -11.07 10.57 -15.01
C ALA A 171 -9.67 10.34 -14.40
N GLN A 172 -9.46 10.74 -13.14
CA GLN A 172 -8.19 10.53 -12.43
C GLN A 172 -8.00 9.06 -12.08
N ALA A 173 -9.02 8.41 -11.51
CA ALA A 173 -8.96 7.00 -11.18
C ALA A 173 -8.71 6.13 -12.43
N LYS A 174 -9.37 6.45 -13.54
CA LYS A 174 -9.18 5.79 -14.84
C LYS A 174 -7.75 5.95 -15.34
N ALA A 175 -7.19 7.16 -15.27
CA ALA A 175 -5.81 7.40 -15.71
C ALA A 175 -4.81 6.52 -14.93
N ASP A 176 -5.03 6.33 -13.62
CA ASP A 176 -4.19 5.44 -12.82
C ASP A 176 -4.39 3.96 -13.16
N LEU A 177 -5.65 3.53 -13.33
CA LEU A 177 -5.97 2.16 -13.76
C LEU A 177 -5.27 1.82 -15.08
N MET A 178 -5.37 2.70 -16.08
CA MET A 178 -4.83 2.48 -17.43
C MET A 178 -3.29 2.48 -17.48
N LYS A 179 -2.60 3.05 -16.48
CA LYS A 179 -1.14 2.90 -16.34
C LYS A 179 -0.75 1.47 -15.93
N VAL A 180 -1.62 0.77 -15.22
CA VAL A 180 -1.39 -0.60 -14.77
C VAL A 180 -1.82 -1.59 -15.85
N TRP A 181 -3.05 -1.45 -16.34
CA TRP A 181 -3.61 -2.32 -17.36
C TRP A 181 -4.91 -1.78 -17.95
N HIS A 182 -5.29 -2.28 -19.12
CA HIS A 182 -6.60 -2.04 -19.72
C HIS A 182 -7.52 -3.23 -19.38
N PRO A 183 -8.59 -3.05 -18.58
CA PRO A 183 -9.49 -4.14 -18.21
C PRO A 183 -10.06 -4.88 -19.41
N ASN A 184 -9.94 -6.20 -19.41
CA ASN A 184 -10.55 -7.07 -20.42
C ASN A 184 -12.09 -7.13 -20.27
N PRO A 185 -12.82 -7.77 -21.20
CA PRO A 185 -14.28 -7.82 -21.13
C PRO A 185 -14.85 -8.37 -19.81
N THR A 186 -14.23 -9.42 -19.24
CA THR A 186 -14.66 -10.01 -17.96
C THR A 186 -14.58 -9.00 -16.82
N TRP A 187 -13.44 -8.33 -16.69
CA TRP A 187 -13.21 -7.37 -15.61
C TRP A 187 -13.98 -6.07 -15.81
N HIS A 188 -14.11 -5.61 -17.06
CA HIS A 188 -14.95 -4.46 -17.38
C HIS A 188 -16.41 -4.70 -17.00
N ALA A 189 -16.97 -5.87 -17.34
CA ALA A 189 -18.33 -6.24 -16.97
C ALA A 189 -18.51 -6.25 -15.44
N PHE A 190 -17.60 -6.91 -14.70
CA PHE A 190 -17.61 -6.89 -13.24
C PHE A 190 -17.54 -5.46 -12.66
N MET A 191 -16.67 -4.61 -13.19
CA MET A 191 -16.53 -3.23 -12.72
C MET A 191 -17.81 -2.42 -13.00
N SER A 192 -18.46 -2.65 -14.15
CA SER A 192 -19.76 -2.07 -14.48
C SER A 192 -20.83 -2.49 -13.48
N ASP A 193 -20.90 -3.78 -13.12
CA ASP A 193 -21.86 -4.30 -12.15
C ASP A 193 -21.68 -3.66 -10.77
N VAL A 194 -20.44 -3.45 -10.32
CA VAL A 194 -20.15 -2.73 -9.07
C VAL A 194 -20.61 -1.28 -9.13
N VAL A 195 -20.28 -0.54 -10.20
CA VAL A 195 -20.70 0.85 -10.37
C VAL A 195 -22.23 0.96 -10.39
N ASN A 196 -22.92 0.06 -11.10
CA ASN A 196 -24.37 0.02 -11.15
C ASN A 196 -25.00 -0.27 -9.78
N TYR A 197 -24.43 -1.21 -9.02
CA TYR A 197 -24.84 -1.48 -7.65
C TYR A 197 -24.75 -0.21 -6.78
N TYR A 198 -23.60 0.47 -6.78
CA TYR A 198 -23.39 1.66 -5.96
C TYR A 198 -24.23 2.86 -6.41
N ASN A 199 -24.41 3.07 -7.71
CA ASN A 199 -25.34 4.07 -8.24
C ASN A 199 -26.76 3.85 -7.73
N SER A 200 -27.22 2.59 -7.70
CA SER A 200 -28.54 2.22 -7.20
C SER A 200 -28.69 2.49 -5.70
N VAL A 201 -27.75 2.01 -4.87
CA VAL A 201 -27.89 2.09 -3.41
C VAL A 201 -27.57 3.48 -2.85
N ASN A 202 -26.70 4.26 -3.51
CA ASN A 202 -26.30 5.60 -3.05
C ASN A 202 -26.97 6.74 -3.83
N ASN A 203 -27.83 6.44 -4.81
CA ASN A 203 -28.44 7.42 -5.70
C ASN A 203 -27.40 8.34 -6.40
N THR A 204 -26.27 7.74 -6.83
CA THR A 204 -25.20 8.40 -7.58
C THR A 204 -25.30 8.09 -9.08
N ARG A 205 -24.47 8.76 -9.89
CA ARG A 205 -24.45 8.62 -11.36
C ARG A 205 -23.03 8.50 -11.89
N VAL A 206 -22.21 7.69 -11.23
CA VAL A 206 -20.86 7.38 -11.70
C VAL A 206 -20.97 6.57 -12.99
N ALA A 207 -20.16 6.90 -13.99
CA ALA A 207 -20.11 6.18 -15.25
C ALA A 207 -18.65 5.92 -15.62
N MET A 208 -18.32 4.66 -15.92
CA MET A 208 -16.99 4.33 -16.44
C MET A 208 -16.85 4.90 -17.84
N SER A 209 -15.78 5.64 -18.10
CA SER A 209 -15.58 6.34 -19.38
C SER A 209 -14.68 5.59 -20.36
N PHE A 210 -14.60 4.26 -20.28
CA PHE A 210 -13.74 3.43 -21.12
C PHE A 210 -14.42 2.13 -21.55
N ASP A 211 -14.05 1.65 -22.73
CA ASP A 211 -14.45 0.35 -23.26
C ASP A 211 -13.51 -0.76 -22.76
N PRO A 212 -13.92 -2.04 -22.76
CA PRO A 212 -13.02 -3.15 -22.47
C PRO A 212 -11.86 -3.23 -23.47
N ALA A 213 -10.75 -3.80 -23.05
CA ALA A 213 -9.64 -4.13 -23.94
C ALA A 213 -10.11 -5.08 -25.05
N PRO A 214 -9.60 -4.93 -26.28
CA PRO A 214 -9.90 -5.86 -27.37
C PRO A 214 -9.57 -7.29 -26.97
N ILE A 215 -10.39 -8.25 -27.40
CA ILE A 215 -10.04 -9.66 -27.28
C ILE A 215 -8.89 -9.91 -28.25
N GLU A 216 -7.71 -10.23 -27.73
CA GLU A 216 -6.60 -10.69 -28.57
C GLU A 216 -7.01 -12.01 -29.23
N GLY A 217 -7.04 -12.01 -30.56
CA GLY A 217 -7.50 -13.13 -31.39
C GLY A 217 -6.43 -14.17 -31.67
#